data_AF-A0A3R9J5N0-F1
#
_entry.id   AF-A0A3R9J5N0-F1
#
_cell.length_a   1.000
_cell.length_b   1.000
_cell.length_c   1.000
_cell.angle_alpha   90.00
_cell.angle_beta   90.00
_cell.angle_gamma   90.00
#
_symmetry.space_group_name_H-M   'P 1'
#
loop_
_entity.id
_entity.type
_entity.pdbx_description
1 polymer ?
#
loop_
_entity_poly.entity_id
_entity_poly.type
_entity_poly.pdbx_seq_one_letter_code
_entity_poly.pdbx_strand_id
1 'polypeptide(L)' 'MKKYIKENQVYTVQEGSELEVQLMADGFEELVEDGSELETPKETKNKGKE' A
#
# COMPACT_ATOMS: atom_id res chain seq x y z
N MET A 1 6.30 9.67 -5.02
CA MET A 1 6.26 9.42 -3.57
C MET A 1 6.31 7.91 -3.39
N LYS A 2 7.11 7.41 -2.47
CA LYS A 2 7.25 5.97 -2.21
C LYS A 2 6.46 5.61 -0.96
N LYS A 3 5.89 4.40 -0.95
CA LYS A 3 5.22 3.86 0.23
C LYS A 3 6.07 2.76 0.84
N TYR A 4 5.98 2.61 2.14
CA TYR A 4 6.72 1.63 2.93
C TYR A 4 5.78 0.96 3.91
N ILE A 5 5.89 -0.36 4.09
CA ILE A 5 5.03 -1.18 4.95
C ILE A 5 5.84 -2.02 5.94
N LYS A 6 5.37 -2.07 7.19
CA LYS A 6 5.87 -2.96 8.25
C LYS A 6 4.81 -3.12 9.33
N GLU A 7 4.57 -4.34 9.78
CA GLU A 7 3.67 -4.63 10.92
C GLU A 7 2.32 -3.86 10.87
N ASN A 8 1.67 -3.87 9.70
CA ASN A 8 0.40 -3.16 9.46
C ASN A 8 0.46 -1.61 9.48
N GLN A 9 1.65 -1.01 9.56
CA GLN A 9 1.86 0.43 9.39
C GLN A 9 2.28 0.74 7.95
N VAL A 10 1.74 1.82 7.39
CA VAL A 10 2.09 2.30 6.06
C VAL A 10 2.53 3.75 6.14
N TYR A 11 3.74 4.03 5.66
CA TYR A 11 4.26 5.39 5.54
C TYR A 11 4.42 5.77 4.07
N THR A 12 4.14 7.03 3.76
CA THR A 12 4.40 7.61 2.44
C THR A 12 5.47 8.67 2.58
N VAL A 13 6.54 8.56 1.80
CA VAL A 13 7.70 9.46 1.86
C VAL A 13 8.02 10.03 0.49
N GLN A 14 8.67 11.19 0.46
CA GLN A 14 9.27 11.72 -0.77
C GLN A 14 10.61 11.04 -1.03
N GLU A 15 10.92 10.82 -2.30
CA GLU A 15 12.17 10.17 -2.72
C GLU A 15 13.38 10.98 -2.26
N GLY A 16 14.36 10.31 -1.65
CA GLY A 16 15.58 10.94 -1.13
C GLY A 16 15.37 11.72 0.17
N SER A 17 14.24 11.52 0.85
CA SER A 17 14.02 12.08 2.19
C SER A 17 14.80 11.29 3.24
N GLU A 18 15.21 11.96 4.33
CA GLU A 18 15.81 11.27 5.49
C GLU A 18 14.90 10.15 6.03
N LEU A 19 13.59 10.36 5.97
CA LEU A 19 12.59 9.37 6.40
C LEU A 19 12.63 8.08 5.55
N GLU A 20 12.98 8.15 4.27
CA GLU A 20 13.15 6.96 3.41
C GLU A 20 14.27 6.06 3.94
N VAL A 21 15.41 6.67 4.28
CA VAL A 21 16.57 5.96 4.82
C VAL A 21 16.25 5.34 6.18
N GLN A 22 15.52 6.06 7.04
CA GLN A 22 15.09 5.55 8.34
C GLN A 22 14.15 4.35 8.20
N LEU A 23 13.19 4.41 7.28
CA LEU A 23 12.27 3.30 7.03
C LEU A 23 13.02 2.06 6.53
N MET A 24 13.96 2.22 5.58
CA MET A 24 14.81 1.12 5.12
C MET A 24 15.68 0.54 6.24
N ALA A 25 16.25 1.40 7.10
CA ALA A 25 17.08 0.97 8.23
C ALA A 25 16.28 0.28 9.34
N ASP A 26 15.02 0.69 9.54
CA ASP A 26 14.08 0.07 10.48
C ASP A 26 13.52 -1.27 9.96
N GLY A 27 13.72 -1.56 8.66
CA GLY A 27 13.27 -2.79 8.02
C GLY A 27 11.86 -2.71 7.45
N PHE A 28 11.39 -1.51 7.10
CA PHE A 28 10.21 -1.37 6.27
C PHE A 28 10.48 -1.82 4.84
N GLU A 29 9.52 -2.52 4.25
CA GLU A 29 9.57 -2.95 2.85
C GLU A 29 8.91 -1.90 1.96
N GLU A 30 9.47 -1.64 0.78
CA GLU A 30 8.86 -0.73 -0.20
C GLU A 30 7.53 -1.34 -0.66
N LEU A 31 6.43 -0.65 -0.34
CA LEU A 31 5.11 -0.99 -0.84
C LEU A 31 5.03 -0.47 -2.28
N VAL A 32 5.43 -1.34 -3.21
CA VAL A 32 5.19 -1.11 -4.64
C VAL A 32 3.68 -1.24 -4.83
N GLU A 33 3.01 -0.11 -5.04
CA GLU A 33 1.66 -0.09 -5.62
C GLU A 33 1.77 -0.56 -7.08
N ASP A 34 2.00 -1.86 -7.26
CA ASP A 34 1.77 -2.51 -8.53
C ASP A 34 0.27 -2.36 -8.77
N GLY A 35 -0.08 -1.49 -9.73
CA GLY A 35 -1.45 -1.05 -10.02
C GLY A 35 -2.35 -2.15 -10.59
N SER A 36 -2.30 -3.34 -10.01
CA SER A 36 -2.76 -4.58 -10.64
C SER A 36 -3.59 -5.49 -9.72
N GLU A 37 -3.81 -5.17 -8.42
CA GLU A 37 -4.61 -6.05 -7.54
C GLU A 37 -5.62 -5.37 -6.58
N LEU A 38 -5.79 -4.04 -6.64
CA LEU A 38 -6.81 -3.35 -5.81
C LEU A 38 -7.91 -2.66 -6.61
N GLU A 39 -8.08 -3.00 -7.89
CA GLU A 39 -9.33 -2.69 -8.59
C GLU A 39 -10.29 -3.89 -8.49
N THR A 40 -11.10 -3.84 -7.42
CA THR A 40 -12.37 -4.54 -7.18
C THR A 40 -12.33 -5.92 -6.52
N PRO A 41 -12.66 -6.05 -5.22
CA PRO A 41 -13.76 -6.94 -4.89
C PRO A 41 -15.00 -6.26 -5.46
N LYS A 42 -15.44 -6.67 -6.66
CA LYS A 42 -16.80 -6.37 -7.08
C LYS A 42 -17.70 -7.10 -6.09
N GLU A 43 -18.04 -6.35 -5.05
CA GLU A 43 -19.07 -6.64 -4.08
C GLU A 43 -20.23 -7.31 -4.82
N THR A 44 -20.46 -8.53 -4.39
CA THR A 44 -21.65 -9.33 -4.61
C THR A 44 -22.89 -8.46 -4.37
N LYS A 45 -23.41 -7.83 -5.44
CA LYS A 45 -24.77 -7.30 -5.45
C LYS A 45 -25.74 -8.48 -5.50
N ASN A 46 -25.94 -9.10 -4.34
CA ASN A 46 -27.14 -9.87 -4.08
C ASN A 46 -28.32 -8.90 -4.16
N LYS A 47 -29.24 -9.12 -5.10
CA LYS A 47 -30.67 -8.84 -4.96
C LYS A 47 -31.41 -9.64 -6.03
N GLY A 48 -32.19 -10.62 -5.58
CA GLY A 48 -33.19 -11.32 -6.39
C GLY A 48 -34.35 -10.43 -6.84
N LYS A 49 -35.33 -11.09 -7.46
CA LYS A 49 -36.47 -10.61 -8.28
C LYS A 49 -36.05 -10.44 -9.74
N GLU A 50 -36.62 -11.15 -10.71
CA GLU A 50 -38.01 -11.63 -10.88
C GLU A 50 -38.03 -12.89 -11.76
#